data_AF-D9VQ30-F1
#
_entry.id   AF-D9VQ30-F1
#
_cell.length_a   1.000
_cell.length_b   1.000
_cell.length_c   1.000
_cell.angle_alpha   90.00
_cell.angle_beta   90.00
_cell.angle_gamma   90.00
#
_symmetry.space_group_name_H-M   'P 1'
#
loop_
_entity.id
_entity.type
_entity.pdbx_description
1 polymer ?
#
loop_
_entity_poly.entity_id
_entity_poly.type
_entity_poly.pdbx_seq_one_letter_code
_entity_poly.pdbx_strand_id
1 'polypeptide(L)'
;MCDTPARMHWNPTDGCADRDTAAARAVALLAPVRPQARMDSALADTAETLLRSWLQAAALDGLPFKQLARWAQGTAAQEPVRILRTHPQAAPGSAGELESALTAHPERREQAQQVTARALSCLTSIHIREACKPNRTDSLTLASFTAEGGTLYVLGEPLEDPRTHPGAMPLLTALAADVVEHGRRMAARSSHGRLDPPLTLVLEDVAAVAPVPQLPELLDDVTLPLLALCRSREQARSRWPEWPADAR
;
A
#
# COMPACT_ATOMS: atom_id res chain seq x y z
N MET A 1 12.42 -6.36 -32.68
CA MET A 1 13.26 -5.99 -31.52
C MET A 1 12.34 -6.01 -30.32
N CYS A 2 12.56 -6.89 -29.34
CA CYS A 2 11.82 -6.78 -28.09
C CYS A 2 12.39 -5.59 -27.35
N ASP A 3 11.63 -4.49 -27.25
CA ASP A 3 11.96 -3.41 -26.33
C ASP A 3 12.12 -4.02 -24.94
N THR A 4 13.25 -3.75 -24.29
CA THR A 4 13.42 -4.06 -22.88
C THR A 4 12.32 -3.29 -22.13
N PRO A 5 11.46 -3.94 -21.32
CA PRO A 5 10.42 -3.23 -20.59
C PRO A 5 11.05 -2.13 -19.74
N ALA A 6 10.55 -0.90 -19.91
CA ALA A 6 11.05 0.25 -19.16
C ALA A 6 10.77 0.05 -17.67
N ARG A 7 11.80 0.21 -16.83
CA ARG A 7 11.62 0.21 -15.38
C ARG A 7 10.92 1.51 -14.98
N MET A 8 9.79 1.36 -14.30
CA MET A 8 8.96 2.46 -13.84
C MET A 8 9.37 2.90 -12.42
N HIS A 9 9.38 4.20 -12.18
CA HIS A 9 9.37 4.77 -10.84
C HIS A 9 7.93 4.97 -10.37
N TRP A 10 7.68 4.69 -9.10
CA TRP A 10 6.37 4.88 -8.51
C TRP A 10 6.55 5.51 -7.13
N ASN A 11 6.04 6.73 -6.94
CA ASN A 11 6.09 7.40 -5.65
C ASN A 11 4.90 6.98 -4.78
N PRO A 12 5.11 6.25 -3.66
CA PRO A 12 4.00 5.74 -2.87
C PRO A 12 3.20 6.82 -2.11
N THR A 13 3.68 8.06 -2.04
CA THR A 13 2.92 9.19 -1.47
C THR A 13 2.01 9.87 -2.49
N ASP A 14 2.07 9.51 -3.77
CA ASP A 14 1.19 10.09 -4.80
C ASP A 14 -0.28 9.86 -4.41
N GLY A 15 -1.07 10.93 -4.45
CA GLY A 15 -2.49 10.93 -4.06
C GLY A 15 -2.76 10.92 -2.55
N CYS A 16 -1.77 10.66 -1.69
CA CYS A 16 -1.97 10.52 -0.25
C CYS A 16 -2.27 11.84 0.51
N ALA A 17 -2.34 12.98 -0.18
CA ALA A 17 -2.91 14.20 0.40
C ALA A 17 -4.39 13.99 0.79
N ASP A 18 -5.09 13.19 -0.01
CA ASP A 18 -6.41 12.65 0.31
C ASP A 18 -6.31 11.58 1.41
N ARG A 19 -7.15 11.73 2.44
CA ARG A 19 -7.07 10.90 3.66
C ARG A 19 -7.43 9.44 3.38
N ASP A 20 -8.39 9.20 2.51
CA ASP A 20 -8.87 7.84 2.20
C ASP A 20 -7.85 7.10 1.34
N THR A 21 -7.24 7.80 0.37
CA THR A 21 -6.09 7.29 -0.40
C THR A 21 -4.91 6.94 0.51
N ALA A 22 -4.57 7.81 1.47
CA ALA A 22 -3.52 7.54 2.44
C ALA A 22 -3.85 6.33 3.34
N ALA A 23 -5.13 6.14 3.70
CA ALA A 23 -5.59 5.01 4.51
C ALA A 23 -5.45 3.70 3.74
N ALA A 24 -5.98 3.63 2.51
CA ALA A 24 -5.87 2.46 1.65
C ALA A 24 -4.40 2.10 1.36
N ARG A 25 -3.55 3.11 1.12
CA ARG A 25 -2.10 2.93 0.94
C ARG A 25 -1.42 2.37 2.19
N ALA A 26 -1.77 2.87 3.38
CA ALA A 26 -1.22 2.39 4.64
C ALA A 26 -1.59 0.93 4.90
N VAL A 27 -2.86 0.57 4.68
CA VAL A 27 -3.34 -0.83 4.78
C VAL A 27 -2.53 -1.74 3.86
N ALA A 28 -2.36 -1.36 2.59
CA ALA A 28 -1.64 -2.16 1.62
C ALA A 28 -0.14 -2.30 1.92
N LEU A 29 0.53 -1.22 2.36
CA LEU A 29 1.93 -1.25 2.78
C LEU A 29 2.14 -2.14 4.02
N LEU A 30 1.20 -2.14 4.96
CA LEU A 30 1.31 -2.93 6.19
C LEU A 30 0.89 -4.39 6.00
N ALA A 31 0.08 -4.72 5.00
CA ALA A 31 -0.51 -6.04 4.83
C ALA A 31 0.49 -7.22 4.91
N PRO A 32 1.72 -7.14 4.32
CA PRO A 32 2.70 -8.24 4.44
C PRO A 32 3.18 -8.52 5.87
N VAL A 33 3.21 -7.49 6.73
CA VAL A 33 3.78 -7.53 8.08
C VAL A 33 2.72 -7.36 9.18
N ARG A 34 1.44 -7.22 8.82
CA ARG A 34 0.34 -6.96 9.75
C ARG A 34 0.21 -8.14 10.74
N PRO A 35 0.22 -7.89 12.06
CA PRO A 35 -0.12 -8.91 13.05
C PRO A 35 -1.54 -9.43 12.82
N GLN A 36 -1.74 -10.75 12.92
CA GLN A 36 -3.02 -11.39 12.61
C GLN A 36 -3.78 -11.89 13.83
N ALA A 37 -3.11 -12.02 14.99
CA ALA A 37 -3.80 -12.45 16.19
C ALA A 37 -4.80 -11.36 16.62
N ARG A 38 -6.03 -11.75 16.99
CA ARG A 38 -7.07 -10.79 17.44
C ARG A 38 -6.60 -9.89 18.59
N MET A 39 -5.74 -10.41 19.47
CA MET A 39 -5.17 -9.65 20.58
C MET A 39 -4.26 -8.49 20.12
N ASP A 40 -3.73 -8.55 18.89
CA ASP A 40 -2.87 -7.54 18.30
C ASP A 40 -3.64 -6.50 17.45
N SER A 41 -4.98 -6.54 17.45
CA SER A 41 -5.83 -5.61 16.68
C SER A 41 -5.50 -4.14 17.00
N ALA A 42 -5.48 -3.77 18.27
CA ALA A 42 -5.16 -2.40 18.69
C ALA A 42 -3.74 -1.97 18.25
N LEU A 43 -2.79 -2.90 18.20
CA LEU A 43 -1.44 -2.66 17.70
C LEU A 43 -1.48 -2.39 16.18
N ALA A 44 -2.18 -3.22 15.42
CA ALA A 44 -2.34 -3.05 13.97
C ALA A 44 -3.02 -1.71 13.64
N ASP A 45 -4.07 -1.34 14.36
CA ASP A 45 -4.81 -0.09 14.18
C ASP A 45 -3.93 1.14 14.48
N THR A 46 -3.06 1.03 15.49
CA THR A 46 -2.07 2.06 15.81
C THR A 46 -1.05 2.20 14.68
N ALA A 47 -0.51 1.10 14.16
CA ALA A 47 0.46 1.14 13.05
C ALA A 47 -0.15 1.74 11.78
N GLU A 48 -1.41 1.39 11.47
CA GLU A 48 -2.17 1.94 10.35
C GLU A 48 -2.39 3.45 10.52
N THR A 49 -2.80 3.89 11.72
CA THR A 49 -2.98 5.31 12.04
C THR A 49 -1.69 6.11 11.88
N LEU A 50 -0.57 5.58 12.37
CA LEU A 50 0.75 6.21 12.23
C LEU A 50 1.14 6.33 10.75
N LEU A 51 1.12 5.22 10.00
CA LEU A 51 1.57 5.20 8.61
C LEU A 51 0.67 6.07 7.70
N ARG A 52 -0.65 6.00 7.86
CA ARG A 52 -1.60 6.86 7.12
C ARG A 52 -1.30 8.33 7.36
N SER A 53 -1.14 8.73 8.62
CA SER A 53 -0.89 10.13 8.98
C SER A 53 0.45 10.62 8.43
N TRP A 54 1.47 9.76 8.43
CA TRP A 54 2.78 10.05 7.84
C TRP A 54 2.73 10.16 6.31
N LEU A 55 2.03 9.25 5.62
CA LEU A 55 1.80 9.34 4.18
C LEU A 55 1.13 10.67 3.82
N GLN A 56 0.09 11.06 4.57
CA GLN A 56 -0.61 12.32 4.36
C GLN A 56 0.30 13.52 4.59
N ALA A 57 1.03 13.56 5.72
CA ALA A 57 1.96 14.65 6.00
C ALA A 57 3.04 14.80 4.91
N ALA A 58 3.61 13.68 4.46
CA ALA A 58 4.63 13.69 3.42
C ALA A 58 4.08 14.14 2.07
N ALA A 59 2.87 13.71 1.70
CA ALA A 59 2.24 14.13 0.46
C ALA A 59 1.88 15.63 0.45
N LEU A 60 1.38 16.16 1.57
CA LEU A 60 1.02 17.57 1.69
C LEU A 60 2.23 18.50 1.64
N ASP A 61 3.33 18.14 2.31
CA ASP A 61 4.55 18.96 2.38
C ASP A 61 5.59 18.63 1.27
N GLY A 62 5.22 17.76 0.32
CA GLY A 62 6.08 17.38 -0.80
C GLY A 62 7.37 16.64 -0.41
N LEU A 63 7.34 15.91 0.72
CA LEU A 63 8.49 15.21 1.27
C LEU A 63 8.75 13.89 0.54
N PRO A 64 10.02 13.49 0.37
CA PRO A 64 10.34 12.23 -0.29
C PRO A 64 9.88 11.04 0.55
N PHE A 65 9.39 9.97 -0.09
CA PHE A 65 8.86 8.78 0.59
C PHE A 65 9.80 8.18 1.65
N LYS A 66 11.13 8.25 1.43
CA LYS A 66 12.14 7.81 2.40
C LYS A 66 12.06 8.49 3.77
N GLN A 67 11.41 9.65 3.88
CA GLN A 67 11.22 10.36 5.14
C GLN A 67 10.37 9.53 6.12
N LEU A 68 9.43 8.72 5.63
CA LEU A 68 8.59 7.87 6.48
C LEU A 68 9.41 6.87 7.28
N ALA A 69 10.49 6.32 6.71
CA ALA A 69 11.38 5.41 7.43
C ALA A 69 12.07 6.10 8.62
N ARG A 70 12.34 7.41 8.53
CA ARG A 70 12.92 8.18 9.64
C ARG A 70 11.93 8.38 10.77
N TRP A 71 10.67 8.71 10.44
CA TRP A 71 9.61 8.84 11.45
C TRP A 71 9.25 7.50 12.10
N ALA A 72 9.28 6.40 11.33
CA ALA A 72 9.07 5.05 11.84
C ALA A 72 10.15 4.61 12.85
N GLN A 73 11.39 5.12 12.72
CA GLN A 73 12.47 4.92 13.68
C GLN A 73 12.35 5.81 14.93
N GLY A 74 11.28 6.60 15.05
CA GLY A 74 11.06 7.53 16.17
C GLY A 74 11.83 8.84 16.05
N THR A 75 12.64 9.04 15.00
CA THR A 75 13.32 10.31 14.78
C THR A 75 12.35 11.36 14.22
N ALA A 76 12.39 12.58 14.73
CA ALA A 76 11.52 13.68 14.31
C ALA A 76 10.01 13.38 14.34
N ALA A 77 9.54 12.57 15.30
CA ALA A 77 8.14 12.12 15.39
C ALA A 77 7.10 13.27 15.47
N GLN A 78 7.50 14.48 15.87
CA GLN A 78 6.64 15.67 15.96
C GLN A 78 6.53 16.46 14.64
N GLU A 79 7.44 16.23 13.69
CA GLU A 79 7.40 16.87 12.37
C GLU A 79 6.09 16.60 11.61
N PRO A 80 5.60 15.36 11.46
CA PRO A 80 4.34 15.09 10.77
C PRO A 80 3.14 15.69 11.52
N VAL A 81 3.17 15.73 12.86
CA VAL A 81 2.12 16.39 13.67
C VAL A 81 2.07 17.88 13.33
N ARG A 82 3.23 18.55 13.27
CA ARG A 82 3.32 19.97 12.91
C ARG A 82 2.76 20.20 11.51
N ILE A 83 3.17 19.41 10.52
CA ILE A 83 2.70 19.53 9.12
C ILE A 83 1.17 19.42 9.08
N LEU A 84 0.59 18.36 9.66
CA LEU A 84 -0.86 18.14 9.67
C LEU A 84 -1.62 19.23 10.43
N ARG A 85 -1.00 19.86 11.43
CA ARG A 85 -1.63 20.93 12.21
C ARG A 85 -1.67 22.26 11.46
N THR A 86 -0.67 22.54 10.62
CA THR A 86 -0.53 23.85 9.96
C THR A 86 -0.95 23.85 8.50
N HIS A 87 -0.99 22.68 7.84
CA HIS A 87 -1.27 22.62 6.42
C HIS A 87 -2.77 22.82 6.12
N PRO A 88 -3.16 23.77 5.25
CA PRO A 88 -4.56 24.13 5.04
C PRO A 88 -5.42 23.02 4.43
N GLN A 89 -4.81 22.07 3.73
CA GLN A 89 -5.48 20.91 3.13
C GLN A 89 -5.49 19.66 4.02
N ALA A 90 -4.90 19.72 5.22
CA ALA A 90 -4.95 18.59 6.14
C ALA A 90 -6.38 18.39 6.64
N ALA A 91 -6.85 17.14 6.67
CA ALA A 91 -8.17 16.83 7.18
C ALA A 91 -8.31 17.26 8.66
N PRO A 92 -9.44 17.88 9.06
CA PRO A 92 -9.66 18.29 10.43
C PRO A 92 -9.44 17.13 11.42
N GLY A 93 -8.72 17.40 12.51
CA GLY A 93 -8.44 16.40 13.54
C GLY A 93 -7.28 15.44 13.23
N SER A 94 -6.74 15.38 12.00
CA SER A 94 -5.62 14.47 11.65
C SER A 94 -4.39 14.67 12.56
N ALA A 95 -4.07 15.92 12.90
CA ALA A 95 -2.94 16.20 13.80
C ALA A 95 -3.18 15.68 15.23
N GLY A 96 -4.40 15.87 15.77
CA GLY A 96 -4.75 15.41 17.12
C GLY A 96 -4.83 13.89 17.22
N GLU A 97 -5.33 13.23 16.17
CA GLU A 97 -5.34 11.77 16.06
C GLU A 97 -3.93 11.18 16.06
N LEU A 98 -3.02 11.75 15.25
CA LEU A 98 -1.60 11.35 15.25
C LEU A 98 -0.94 11.61 16.61
N GLU A 99 -1.18 12.77 17.22
CA GLU A 99 -0.63 13.12 18.54
C GLU A 99 -1.13 12.15 19.63
N SER A 100 -2.41 11.76 19.58
CA SER A 100 -2.97 10.73 20.47
C SER A 100 -2.28 9.38 20.27
N ALA A 101 -2.12 8.92 19.03
CA ALA A 101 -1.43 7.66 18.73
C ALA A 101 0.05 7.67 19.19
N LEU A 102 0.71 8.83 19.18
CA LEU A 102 2.11 9.00 19.60
C LEU A 102 2.30 9.12 21.13
N THR A 103 1.23 9.35 21.89
CA THR A 103 1.33 9.68 23.34
C THR A 103 0.55 8.76 24.26
N ALA A 104 -0.58 8.18 23.81
CA ALA A 104 -1.52 7.49 24.69
C ALA A 104 -0.96 6.19 25.32
N HIS A 105 -0.26 5.36 24.53
CA HIS A 105 0.23 4.05 24.98
C HIS A 105 1.67 3.81 24.51
N PRO A 106 2.69 4.09 25.35
CA PRO A 106 4.10 4.06 24.94
C PRO A 106 4.56 2.72 24.35
N GLU A 107 4.21 1.60 24.99
CA GLU A 107 4.59 0.26 24.54
C GLU A 107 3.93 -0.11 23.20
N ARG A 108 2.62 0.13 23.08
CA ARG A 108 1.88 -0.12 21.83
C ARG A 108 2.39 0.74 20.69
N ARG A 109 2.69 2.02 20.96
CA ARG A 109 3.28 2.93 19.98
C ARG A 109 4.64 2.42 19.51
N GLU A 110 5.50 1.98 20.42
CA GLU A 110 6.82 1.46 20.06
C GLU A 110 6.70 0.20 19.19
N GLN A 111 5.83 -0.74 19.56
CA GLN A 111 5.54 -1.92 18.74
C GLN A 111 4.98 -1.53 17.36
N ALA A 112 4.07 -0.56 17.29
CA ALA A 112 3.49 -0.07 16.03
C ALA A 112 4.54 0.57 15.12
N GLN A 113 5.47 1.34 15.71
CA GLN A 113 6.63 1.89 15.03
C GLN A 113 7.54 0.78 14.49
N GLN A 114 7.79 -0.28 15.26
CA GLN A 114 8.59 -1.43 14.80
C GLN A 114 7.93 -2.16 13.62
N VAL A 115 6.61 -2.39 13.66
CA VAL A 115 5.86 -2.98 12.53
C VAL A 115 5.98 -2.09 11.28
N THR A 116 5.80 -0.78 11.45
CA THR A 116 5.89 0.16 10.32
C THR A 116 7.32 0.27 9.78
N ALA A 117 8.33 0.31 10.65
CA ALA A 117 9.74 0.30 10.26
C ALA A 117 10.09 -0.97 9.48
N ARG A 118 9.50 -2.12 9.85
CA ARG A 118 9.68 -3.37 9.12
C ARG A 118 9.08 -3.32 7.72
N ALA A 119 7.84 -2.81 7.57
CA ALA A 119 7.23 -2.59 6.26
C ALA A 119 8.08 -1.70 5.35
N LEU A 120 8.78 -0.72 5.93
CA LEU A 120 9.62 0.24 5.21
C LEU A 120 11.11 -0.16 5.13
N SER A 121 11.49 -1.34 5.62
CA SER A 121 12.89 -1.78 5.73
C SER A 121 13.62 -1.86 4.39
N CYS A 122 12.89 -2.09 3.30
CA CYS A 122 13.41 -2.11 1.94
C CYS A 122 14.01 -0.78 1.48
N LEU A 123 13.63 0.34 2.11
CA LEU A 123 14.16 1.67 1.83
C LEU A 123 15.62 1.85 2.29
N THR A 124 16.22 0.86 2.94
CA THR A 124 17.68 0.82 3.15
C THR A 124 18.43 0.63 1.82
N SER A 125 17.82 -0.04 0.84
CA SER A 125 18.39 -0.25 -0.48
C SER A 125 18.33 1.01 -1.35
N ILE A 126 19.45 1.36 -1.99
CA ILE A 126 19.54 2.54 -2.87
C ILE A 126 18.55 2.41 -4.04
N HIS A 127 18.55 1.27 -4.74
CA HIS A 127 17.73 1.06 -5.93
C HIS A 127 16.21 1.17 -5.64
N ILE A 128 15.75 0.70 -4.48
CA ILE A 128 14.35 0.83 -4.06
C ILE A 128 13.99 2.30 -3.77
N ARG A 129 14.88 3.03 -3.09
CA ARG A 129 14.68 4.47 -2.86
C ARG A 129 14.61 5.26 -4.15
N GLU A 130 15.46 4.92 -5.12
CA GLU A 130 15.42 5.53 -6.45
C GLU A 130 14.10 5.22 -7.13
N ALA A 131 13.65 3.95 -7.15
CA ALA A 131 12.36 3.55 -7.71
C ALA A 131 11.15 4.26 -7.06
N CYS A 132 11.27 4.70 -5.80
CA CYS A 132 10.22 5.44 -5.09
C CYS A 132 10.23 6.96 -5.34
N LYS A 133 11.13 7.48 -6.18
CA LYS A 133 11.18 8.93 -6.45
C LYS A 133 10.02 9.37 -7.34
N PRO A 134 9.48 10.58 -7.12
CA PRO A 134 8.54 11.18 -8.05
C PRO A 134 9.15 11.27 -9.45
N ASN A 135 8.47 10.73 -10.45
CA ASN A 135 8.83 10.83 -11.86
C ASN A 135 7.57 11.15 -12.66
N ARG A 136 7.52 12.36 -13.23
CA ARG A 136 6.32 12.85 -13.92
C ARG A 136 5.91 11.97 -15.10
N THR A 137 6.88 11.47 -15.87
CA THR A 137 6.60 10.62 -17.04
C THR A 137 5.99 9.30 -16.59
N ASP A 138 6.58 8.67 -15.58
CA ASP A 138 6.09 7.39 -15.06
C ASP A 138 4.73 7.51 -14.38
N SER A 139 4.49 8.56 -13.59
CA SER A 139 3.18 8.82 -13.00
C SER A 139 2.10 9.03 -14.06
N LEU A 140 2.41 9.71 -15.17
CA LEU A 140 1.48 9.87 -16.30
C LEU A 140 1.22 8.54 -17.00
N THR A 141 2.27 7.76 -17.28
CA THR A 141 2.15 6.42 -17.87
C THR A 141 1.30 5.50 -17.00
N LEU A 142 1.50 5.49 -15.68
CA LEU A 142 0.70 4.69 -14.75
C LEU A 142 -0.76 5.17 -14.66
N ALA A 143 -1.02 6.47 -14.85
CA ALA A 143 -2.38 6.99 -14.86
C ALA A 143 -3.12 6.63 -16.15
N SER A 144 -2.42 6.53 -17.29
CA SER A 144 -3.01 6.36 -18.61
C SER A 144 -2.95 4.93 -19.17
N PHE A 145 -2.10 4.03 -18.64
CA PHE A 145 -1.87 2.72 -19.27
C PHE A 145 -3.15 1.93 -19.53
N THR A 146 -4.13 1.97 -18.62
CA THR A 146 -5.43 1.28 -18.82
C THR A 146 -6.19 1.85 -20.02
N ALA A 147 -6.20 3.18 -20.19
CA ALA A 147 -6.87 3.84 -21.32
C ALA A 147 -6.12 3.64 -22.65
N GLU A 148 -4.80 3.44 -22.57
CA GLU A 148 -3.93 3.20 -23.72
C GLU A 148 -3.78 1.71 -24.08
N GLY A 149 -4.45 0.81 -23.35
CA GLY A 149 -4.34 -0.64 -23.56
C GLY A 149 -2.98 -1.23 -23.19
N GLY A 150 -2.24 -0.57 -22.30
CA GLY A 150 -0.94 -1.02 -21.80
C GLY A 150 -1.03 -2.18 -20.81
N THR A 151 0.12 -2.78 -20.51
CA THR A 151 0.25 -3.85 -19.51
C THR A 151 1.28 -3.47 -18.46
N LEU A 152 0.90 -3.55 -17.19
CA LEU A 152 1.82 -3.40 -16.06
C LEU A 152 2.27 -4.77 -15.57
N TYR A 153 3.59 -5.00 -15.55
CA TYR A 153 4.19 -6.19 -14.96
C TYR A 153 4.75 -5.84 -13.58
N VAL A 154 4.22 -6.47 -12.53
CA VAL A 154 4.70 -6.33 -11.15
C VAL A 154 5.49 -7.59 -10.80
N LEU A 155 6.81 -7.46 -10.64
CA LEU A 155 7.72 -8.57 -10.39
C LEU A 155 8.30 -8.48 -8.98
N GLY A 156 8.24 -9.57 -8.25
CA GLY A 156 8.80 -9.70 -6.90
C GLY A 156 9.31 -11.09 -6.63
N GLU A 157 10.26 -11.21 -5.70
CA GLU A 157 10.66 -12.50 -5.16
C GLU A 157 9.54 -13.03 -4.25
N PRO A 158 9.06 -14.27 -4.46
CA PRO A 158 8.07 -14.88 -3.58
C PRO A 158 8.66 -15.11 -2.18
N LEU A 159 7.98 -14.63 -1.14
CA LEU A 159 8.39 -14.79 0.26
C LEU A 159 7.30 -15.49 1.08
N GLU A 160 7.68 -16.56 1.76
CA GLU A 160 6.76 -17.32 2.62
C GLU A 160 6.54 -16.66 4.00
N ASP A 161 7.58 -16.03 4.58
CA ASP A 161 7.47 -15.31 5.87
C ASP A 161 8.01 -13.85 5.79
N PRO A 162 7.28 -12.95 5.12
CA PRO A 162 7.66 -11.54 5.03
C PRO A 162 7.52 -10.80 6.36
N ARG A 163 6.97 -11.41 7.40
CA ARG A 163 6.80 -10.77 8.72
C ARG A 163 8.13 -10.49 9.40
N THR A 164 9.23 -11.12 9.00
CA THR A 164 10.57 -10.79 9.51
C THR A 164 11.35 -9.93 8.52
N HIS A 165 11.37 -10.34 7.25
CA HIS A 165 12.09 -9.68 6.16
C HIS A 165 11.16 -9.55 4.95
N PRO A 166 10.34 -8.49 4.88
CA PRO A 166 9.32 -8.37 3.83
C PRO A 166 9.88 -8.03 2.45
N GLY A 167 11.18 -7.72 2.33
CA GLY A 167 11.78 -7.27 1.08
C GLY A 167 10.98 -6.12 0.47
N ALA A 168 10.80 -6.12 -0.85
CA ALA A 168 9.99 -5.11 -1.54
C ALA A 168 8.47 -5.39 -1.48
N MET A 169 8.01 -6.49 -0.87
CA MET A 169 6.59 -6.90 -0.88
C MET A 169 5.62 -5.79 -0.45
N PRO A 170 5.89 -4.97 0.60
CA PRO A 170 5.03 -3.84 0.96
C PRO A 170 4.77 -2.88 -0.20
N LEU A 171 5.80 -2.55 -0.97
CA LEU A 171 5.68 -1.67 -2.14
C LEU A 171 4.94 -2.34 -3.28
N LEU A 172 5.21 -3.62 -3.55
CA LEU A 172 4.53 -4.39 -4.59
C LEU A 172 3.02 -4.52 -4.29
N THR A 173 2.69 -4.87 -3.04
CA THR A 173 1.30 -4.91 -2.55
C THR A 173 0.61 -3.55 -2.68
N ALA A 174 1.29 -2.47 -2.27
CA ALA A 174 0.72 -1.13 -2.33
C ALA A 174 0.53 -0.60 -3.76
N LEU A 175 1.43 -0.95 -4.68
CA LEU A 175 1.28 -0.62 -6.11
C LEU A 175 0.12 -1.42 -6.72
N ALA A 176 0.08 -2.74 -6.48
CA ALA A 176 -0.98 -3.60 -7.01
C ALA A 176 -2.36 -3.16 -6.53
N ALA A 177 -2.52 -2.90 -5.23
CA ALA A 177 -3.79 -2.44 -4.65
C ALA A 177 -4.27 -1.11 -5.25
N ASP A 178 -3.35 -0.19 -5.58
CA ASP A 178 -3.69 1.11 -6.15
C ASP A 178 -4.04 1.05 -7.63
N VAL A 179 -3.38 0.18 -8.38
CA VAL A 179 -3.77 -0.10 -9.77
C VAL A 179 -5.16 -0.72 -9.82
N VAL A 180 -5.45 -1.66 -8.91
CA VAL A 180 -6.79 -2.25 -8.77
C VAL A 180 -7.82 -1.16 -8.45
N GLU A 181 -7.55 -0.32 -7.45
CA GLU A 181 -8.48 0.74 -7.03
C GLU A 181 -8.66 1.81 -8.12
N HIS A 182 -7.60 2.16 -8.85
CA HIS A 182 -7.69 3.02 -10.03
C HIS A 182 -8.62 2.40 -11.09
N GLY A 183 -8.45 1.11 -11.38
CA GLY A 183 -9.31 0.35 -12.29
C GLY A 183 -10.78 0.35 -11.85
N ARG A 184 -11.07 0.05 -10.58
CA ARG A 184 -12.43 0.08 -10.03
C ARG A 184 -13.06 1.47 -10.15
N ARG A 185 -12.32 2.53 -9.80
CA ARG A 185 -12.79 3.92 -9.94
C ARG A 185 -13.04 4.32 -11.39
N MET A 186 -12.21 3.86 -12.32
CA MET A 186 -12.45 4.09 -13.75
C MET A 186 -13.71 3.37 -14.22
N ALA A 187 -13.91 2.11 -13.81
CA ALA A 187 -15.08 1.31 -14.18
C ALA A 187 -16.38 1.93 -13.61
N ALA A 188 -16.36 2.35 -12.34
CA ALA A 188 -17.52 2.98 -11.69
C ALA A 188 -17.96 4.30 -12.36
N ARG A 189 -17.05 5.00 -13.04
CA ARG A 189 -17.35 6.21 -13.82
C ARG A 189 -17.76 5.94 -15.26
N SER A 190 -17.62 4.70 -15.75
CA SER A 190 -18.00 4.36 -17.11
C SER A 190 -19.52 4.18 -17.22
N SER A 191 -20.06 4.39 -18.43
CA SER A 191 -21.50 4.33 -18.68
C SER A 191 -22.14 2.97 -18.40
N HIS A 192 -21.36 1.90 -18.48
CA HIS A 192 -21.82 0.53 -18.27
C HIS A 192 -21.29 -0.09 -16.96
N GLY A 193 -20.62 0.69 -16.10
CA GLY A 193 -19.97 0.20 -14.88
C GLY A 193 -18.80 -0.76 -15.14
N ARG A 194 -18.29 -0.79 -16.38
CA ARG A 194 -17.22 -1.70 -16.85
C ARG A 194 -16.25 -0.98 -17.78
N LEU A 195 -15.01 -1.42 -17.80
CA LEU A 195 -14.00 -0.94 -18.75
C LEU A 195 -14.09 -1.68 -20.08
N ASP A 196 -13.94 -0.95 -21.18
CA ASP A 196 -13.85 -1.48 -22.54
C ASP A 196 -12.67 -0.81 -23.27
N PRO A 197 -11.52 -1.50 -23.45
CA PRO A 197 -11.25 -2.89 -23.07
C PRO A 197 -11.15 -3.09 -21.54
N PRO A 198 -11.40 -4.32 -21.01
CA PRO A 198 -11.34 -4.59 -19.58
C PRO A 198 -9.90 -4.59 -19.04
N LEU A 199 -9.69 -4.02 -17.85
CA LEU A 199 -8.46 -4.24 -17.09
C LEU A 199 -8.52 -5.63 -16.43
N THR A 200 -7.70 -6.55 -16.93
CA THR A 200 -7.60 -7.92 -16.41
C THR A 200 -6.47 -8.02 -15.38
N LEU A 201 -6.76 -8.62 -14.23
CA LEU A 201 -5.81 -8.84 -13.15
C LEU A 201 -5.35 -10.31 -13.18
N VAL A 202 -4.06 -10.54 -13.42
CA VAL A 202 -3.43 -11.85 -13.33
C VAL A 202 -2.42 -11.81 -12.20
N LEU A 203 -2.79 -12.37 -11.06
CA LEU A 203 -2.01 -12.31 -9.82
C LEU A 203 -1.41 -13.68 -9.53
N GLU A 204 -0.23 -13.93 -10.08
CA GLU A 204 0.52 -15.17 -9.84
C GLU A 204 1.18 -15.14 -8.47
N ASP A 205 0.96 -16.21 -7.69
CA ASP A 205 1.53 -16.38 -6.34
C ASP A 205 1.24 -15.19 -5.41
N VAL A 206 0.01 -14.68 -5.49
CA VAL A 206 -0.40 -13.40 -4.90
C VAL A 206 -0.12 -13.31 -3.40
N ALA A 207 -0.27 -14.42 -2.68
CA ALA A 207 -0.03 -14.49 -1.23
C ALA A 207 1.46 -14.35 -0.84
N ALA A 208 2.38 -14.70 -1.75
CA ALA A 208 3.82 -14.65 -1.55
C ALA A 208 4.52 -13.50 -2.30
N VAL A 209 3.87 -12.85 -3.27
CA VAL A 209 4.46 -11.75 -4.06
C VAL A 209 3.89 -10.39 -3.68
N ALA A 210 2.56 -10.28 -3.59
CA ALA A 210 1.87 -9.01 -3.36
C ALA A 210 0.47 -9.27 -2.75
N PRO A 211 0.37 -9.59 -1.43
CA PRO A 211 -0.90 -9.91 -0.80
C PRO A 211 -1.83 -8.68 -0.73
N VAL A 212 -2.60 -8.46 -1.79
CA VAL A 212 -3.57 -7.35 -1.92
C VAL A 212 -4.65 -7.48 -0.85
N PRO A 213 -4.84 -6.49 0.04
CA PRO A 213 -5.82 -6.57 1.13
C PRO A 213 -7.24 -6.85 0.65
N GLN A 214 -7.66 -6.21 -0.45
CA GLN A 214 -9.02 -6.28 -0.98
C GLN A 214 -9.29 -7.56 -1.80
N LEU A 215 -8.32 -8.49 -1.92
CA LEU A 215 -8.49 -9.68 -2.77
C LEU A 215 -9.79 -10.47 -2.54
N PRO A 216 -10.27 -10.70 -1.30
CA PRO A 216 -11.54 -11.40 -1.09
C PRO A 216 -12.71 -10.67 -1.75
N GLU A 217 -12.80 -9.35 -1.57
CA GLU A 217 -13.84 -8.52 -2.18
C GLU A 217 -13.75 -8.50 -3.71
N LEU A 218 -12.54 -8.57 -4.26
CA LEU A 218 -12.32 -8.56 -5.70
C LEU A 218 -12.78 -9.86 -6.38
N LEU A 219 -12.81 -10.98 -5.66
CA LEU A 219 -13.36 -12.23 -6.23
C LEU A 219 -14.87 -12.22 -6.31
N ASP A 220 -15.53 -11.54 -5.39
CA ASP A 220 -16.99 -11.36 -5.41
C ASP A 220 -17.40 -10.24 -6.40
N ASP A 221 -16.47 -9.36 -6.76
CA ASP A 221 -16.68 -8.25 -7.69
C ASP A 221 -16.40 -8.66 -9.14
N VAL A 222 -17.44 -8.58 -9.99
CA VAL A 222 -17.34 -8.86 -11.42
C VAL A 222 -16.84 -7.66 -12.26
N THR A 223 -16.49 -6.54 -11.64
CA THR A 223 -16.09 -5.28 -12.33
C THR A 223 -14.79 -5.43 -13.10
N LEU A 224 -13.79 -6.09 -12.50
CA LEU A 224 -12.47 -6.35 -13.11
C LEU A 224 -12.28 -7.85 -13.23
N PRO A 225 -12.06 -8.41 -14.45
CA PRO A 225 -11.70 -9.82 -14.59
C PRO A 225 -10.44 -10.15 -13.79
N LEU A 226 -10.52 -11.16 -12.91
CA LEU A 226 -9.45 -11.52 -11.97
C LEU A 226 -9.13 -13.02 -12.05
N LEU A 227 -7.84 -13.34 -12.18
CA LEU A 227 -7.27 -14.67 -11.94
C LEU A 227 -6.22 -14.54 -10.83
N ALA A 228 -6.50 -15.12 -9.67
CA ALA A 228 -5.57 -15.17 -8.55
C ALA A 228 -5.06 -16.60 -8.36
N LEU A 229 -3.74 -16.77 -8.32
CA LEU A 229 -3.08 -18.06 -8.12
C LEU A 229 -2.35 -18.04 -6.78
N CYS A 230 -2.62 -19.03 -5.94
CA CYS A 230 -1.94 -19.25 -4.67
C CYS A 230 -1.30 -20.65 -4.68
N ARG A 231 -0.16 -20.83 -3.99
CA ARG A 231 0.50 -22.14 -3.91
C ARG A 231 -0.32 -23.16 -3.12
N SER A 232 -1.03 -22.70 -2.10
CA SER A 232 -1.89 -23.54 -1.27
C SER A 232 -3.02 -22.72 -0.63
N ARG A 233 -4.05 -23.43 -0.16
CA ARG A 233 -5.17 -22.81 0.59
C ARG A 233 -4.69 -22.29 1.94
N GLU A 234 -3.75 -22.98 2.57
CA GLU A 234 -3.17 -22.60 3.86
C GLU A 234 -2.43 -21.26 3.73
N GLN A 235 -1.70 -21.05 2.62
CA GLN A 235 -1.03 -19.79 2.33
C GLN A 235 -2.04 -18.65 2.07
N ALA A 236 -3.14 -18.91 1.35
CA ALA A 236 -4.19 -17.93 1.18
C ALA A 236 -4.84 -17.56 2.53
N ARG A 237 -5.17 -18.56 3.37
CA ARG A 237 -5.77 -18.35 4.70
C ARG A 237 -4.84 -17.63 5.68
N SER A 238 -3.52 -17.82 5.53
CA SER A 238 -2.54 -17.08 6.32
C SER A 238 -2.43 -15.61 5.90
N ARG A 239 -3.07 -15.18 4.82
CA ARG A 239 -3.17 -13.76 4.41
C ARG A 239 -4.58 -13.20 4.59
N TRP A 240 -5.59 -14.01 4.28
CA TRP A 240 -7.00 -13.65 4.35
C TRP A 240 -7.74 -14.69 5.22
N PRO A 241 -7.74 -14.55 6.56
CA PRO A 241 -8.34 -15.53 7.46
C PRO A 241 -9.86 -15.68 7.31
N GLU A 242 -10.52 -14.63 6.82
CA GLU A 242 -11.98 -14.59 6.59
C GLU A 242 -12.37 -15.20 5.24
N TRP A 243 -11.40 -15.60 4.42
CA TRP A 243 -11.65 -16.21 3.12
C TRP A 243 -12.36 -17.57 3.27
N PRO A 244 -13.49 -17.79 2.58
CA PRO A 244 -14.28 -19.02 2.72
C PRO A 244 -13.46 -20.27 2.36
N ALA A 245 -13.57 -21.33 3.16
CA ALA A 245 -12.83 -22.58 2.93
C ALA A 245 -13.12 -23.25 1.55
N ASP A 246 -14.28 -22.92 0.96
CA ASP A 246 -14.80 -23.52 -0.27
C ASP A 246 -14.69 -22.60 -1.50
N ALA A 247 -14.11 -21.41 -1.35
CA ALA A 247 -13.90 -20.49 -2.46
C ALA A 247 -12.95 -21.13 -3.50
N ARG A 248 -13.40 -21.12 -4.76
CA ARG A 248 -12.70 -21.72 -5.91
C ARG A 248 -11.54 -20.87 -6.39
#